data_AF-A0A8T9ZX43-F1
#
_entry.id   AF-A0A8T9ZX43-F1
#
_cell.length_a   1.000
_cell.length_b   1.000
_cell.length_c   1.000
_cell.angle_alpha   90.00
_cell.angle_beta   90.00
_cell.angle_gamma   90.00
#
_symmetry.space_group_name_H-M   'P 1'
#
loop_
_entity.id
_entity.type
_entity.pdbx_description
1 polymer ?
#
loop_
_entity_poly.entity_id
_entity_poly.type
_entity_poly.pdbx_seq_one_letter_code
_entity_poly.pdbx_strand_id
1 'polypeptide(L)'
;MMKLLLFNLFLIPLIVNWWMLTSLLIIMSFMLFIVPVNNYFSLISYGFGFDVVSYCMMLLSIWIIMLMFMASGILKFSYFYISEFMFIVLMLMFFLLLTFCTSNLFMFYLYFESSMIPTLLLIFGWGYQPERFLAGLYLLFYTLFASFPLLLCIFYIYNYCETLIYYLIFIDCNFYISVCLTLAFLVKMPMIFVHFWLPKAHVEAPVAGSMILAGVLLKLGGYGMYRTFLFNNYYFMNSFWLILSLFGTFMVGFLCLSQIDMKSMIAYSSVAHMGLVIGGIMTLNISGLWGSLVLMIGHGLCSSGMFSLANIMYERSHSRSLFINKGFITFMPSMTMFWFLFSINNMASPPSLNLLGEIMLINSMMGWSNMTFLFLMFSSFLSCCYSIYLYSITQHGSLYSGLNYESGGNIREYMMLIFHWLPLNFLFLKVDIFSMWI
;
A
#
# COMPACT_ATOMS: atom_id res chain seq x y z
N MET A 1 -18.42 14.83 3.43
CA MET A 1 -17.24 14.32 4.17
C MET A 1 -17.37 14.36 5.68
N MET A 2 -17.86 15.43 6.29
CA MET A 2 -17.94 15.53 7.76
C MET A 2 -18.67 14.35 8.43
N LYS A 3 -19.71 13.79 7.80
CA LYS A 3 -20.41 12.59 8.31
C LYS A 3 -19.47 11.39 8.50
N LEU A 4 -18.51 11.19 7.60
CA LEU A 4 -17.54 10.10 7.66
C LEU A 4 -16.50 10.33 8.77
N LEU A 5 -15.99 11.55 8.87
CA LEU A 5 -15.03 11.94 9.91
C LEU A 5 -15.65 11.88 11.31
N LEU A 6 -16.88 12.38 11.45
CA LEU A 6 -17.63 12.29 12.70
C LEU A 6 -17.93 10.84 13.07
N PHE A 7 -18.30 10.00 12.10
CA PHE A 7 -18.49 8.57 12.35
C PHE A 7 -17.24 7.94 12.97
N ASN A 8 -16.06 8.23 12.43
CA ASN A 8 -14.80 7.75 13.00
C ASN A 8 -14.54 8.23 14.43
N LEU A 9 -14.84 9.49 14.74
CA LEU A 9 -14.70 10.01 16.11
C LEU A 9 -15.66 9.30 17.07
N PHE A 10 -16.88 8.98 16.64
CA PHE A 10 -17.84 8.21 17.43
C PHE A 10 -17.47 6.73 17.61
N LEU A 11 -16.46 6.20 16.90
CA LEU A 11 -15.94 4.85 17.15
C LEU A 11 -14.97 4.79 18.34
N ILE A 12 -14.37 5.91 18.74
CA ILE A 12 -13.38 5.94 19.84
C ILE A 12 -13.96 5.41 21.17
N PRO A 13 -15.18 5.77 21.60
CA PRO A 13 -15.76 5.20 22.82
C PRO A 13 -15.99 3.68 22.75
N LEU A 14 -16.09 3.10 21.54
CA LEU A 14 -16.45 1.70 21.32
C LEU A 14 -15.25 0.75 21.29
N ILE A 15 -14.06 1.24 21.63
CA ILE A 15 -12.80 0.49 21.67
C ILE A 15 -12.86 -0.75 22.56
N VAL A 16 -13.73 -0.77 23.57
CA VAL A 16 -13.88 -1.89 24.52
C VAL A 16 -14.29 -3.19 23.81
N ASN A 17 -15.12 -3.12 22.76
CA ASN A 17 -15.68 -4.28 22.09
C ASN A 17 -15.12 -4.48 20.69
N TRP A 18 -14.21 -5.45 20.56
CA TRP A 18 -13.52 -5.75 19.30
C TRP A 18 -14.45 -6.06 18.12
N TRP A 19 -15.43 -6.96 18.32
CA TRP A 19 -16.34 -7.38 17.26
C TRP A 19 -17.35 -6.30 16.87
N MET A 20 -17.75 -5.46 17.83
CA MET A 20 -18.64 -4.34 17.56
C MET A 20 -17.92 -3.32 16.68
N LEU A 21 -16.68 -2.99 17.01
CA LEU A 21 -15.87 -2.06 16.24
C LEU A 21 -15.64 -2.56 14.81
N THR A 22 -15.33 -3.85 14.63
CA THR A 22 -15.23 -4.41 13.28
C THR A 22 -16.56 -4.34 12.54
N SER A 23 -17.68 -4.73 13.15
CA SER A 23 -18.98 -4.64 12.46
C SER A 23 -19.33 -3.21 11.99
N LEU A 24 -19.02 -2.19 12.80
CA LEU A 24 -19.30 -0.79 12.47
C LEU A 24 -18.42 -0.25 11.34
N LEU A 25 -17.17 -0.66 11.29
CA LEU A 25 -16.26 -0.30 10.20
C LEU A 25 -16.63 -1.01 8.88
N ILE A 26 -17.25 -2.20 8.92
CA ILE A 26 -17.89 -2.83 7.74
C ILE A 26 -19.05 -1.93 7.27
N ILE A 27 -19.91 -1.48 8.19
CA ILE A 27 -21.02 -0.60 7.84
C ILE A 27 -20.49 0.68 7.20
N MET A 28 -19.39 1.23 7.72
CA MET A 28 -18.75 2.41 7.18
C MET A 28 -18.25 2.24 5.74
N SER A 29 -17.63 1.10 5.40
CA SER A 29 -17.19 0.85 4.03
C SER A 29 -18.39 0.75 3.07
N PHE A 30 -19.48 0.09 3.49
CA PHE A 30 -20.71 0.03 2.70
C PHE A 30 -21.38 1.41 2.53
N MET A 31 -21.36 2.25 3.57
CA MET A 31 -21.87 3.62 3.47
C MET A 31 -21.10 4.45 2.46
N LEU A 32 -19.79 4.21 2.31
CA LEU A 32 -19.00 4.85 1.26
C LEU A 32 -19.37 4.37 -0.13
N PHE A 33 -19.60 3.06 -0.33
CA PHE A 33 -19.98 2.51 -1.63
C PHE A 33 -21.26 3.13 -2.22
N ILE A 34 -22.16 3.64 -1.37
CA ILE A 34 -23.42 4.26 -1.79
C ILE A 34 -23.20 5.69 -2.30
N VAL A 35 -22.08 6.33 -1.96
CA VAL A 35 -21.84 7.73 -2.30
C VAL A 35 -21.57 7.84 -3.81
N PRO A 36 -22.34 8.67 -4.55
CA PRO A 36 -22.09 8.85 -5.97
C PRO A 36 -20.75 9.56 -6.15
N VAL A 37 -19.89 8.98 -6.99
CA VAL A 37 -18.61 9.58 -7.33
C VAL A 37 -18.73 10.28 -8.67
N ASN A 38 -18.45 11.57 -8.67
CA ASN A 38 -18.32 12.35 -9.88
C ASN A 38 -16.83 12.46 -10.25
N ASN A 39 -16.56 12.71 -11.54
CA ASN A 39 -15.20 12.92 -12.05
C ASN A 39 -14.53 14.17 -11.46
N TYR A 40 -15.33 15.15 -11.00
CA TYR A 40 -14.85 16.38 -10.38
C TYR A 40 -14.83 16.29 -8.85
N PHE A 41 -14.03 17.17 -8.23
CA PHE A 41 -13.94 17.28 -6.78
C PHE A 41 -15.29 17.63 -6.20
N SER A 42 -15.90 16.66 -5.55
CA SER A 42 -17.30 16.71 -5.14
C SER A 42 -17.44 16.70 -3.62
N LEU A 43 -18.62 17.09 -3.14
CA LEU A 43 -19.00 17.05 -1.72
C LEU A 43 -18.06 17.84 -0.80
N ILE A 44 -17.74 19.07 -1.25
CA ILE A 44 -16.86 20.01 -0.57
C ILE A 44 -17.53 20.53 0.71
N SER A 45 -16.87 20.34 1.85
CA SER A 45 -17.25 20.93 3.15
C SER A 45 -15.98 21.27 3.93
N TYR A 46 -15.81 22.53 4.35
CA TYR A 46 -14.67 22.99 5.17
C TYR A 46 -13.26 22.64 4.62
N GLY A 47 -13.07 22.67 3.30
CA GLY A 47 -11.78 22.30 2.66
C GLY A 47 -11.53 20.79 2.56
N PHE A 48 -12.54 19.97 2.86
CA PHE A 48 -12.55 18.54 2.58
C PHE A 48 -13.49 18.23 1.41
N GLY A 49 -13.05 17.39 0.50
CA GLY A 49 -13.87 16.85 -0.58
C GLY A 49 -13.20 15.61 -1.16
N PHE A 50 -13.73 15.09 -2.26
CA PHE A 50 -13.12 13.96 -2.91
C PHE A 50 -13.40 13.96 -4.41
N ASP A 51 -12.35 13.63 -5.15
CA ASP A 51 -12.47 12.98 -6.43
C ASP A 51 -12.51 11.46 -6.23
N VAL A 52 -12.99 10.77 -7.23
CA VAL A 52 -12.33 9.59 -7.82
C VAL A 52 -11.13 8.99 -7.06
N VAL A 53 -9.95 9.62 -7.17
CA VAL A 53 -8.70 9.05 -6.68
C VAL A 53 -8.74 8.93 -5.16
N SER A 54 -9.12 10.04 -4.52
CA SER A 54 -9.30 10.10 -3.08
C SER A 54 -10.37 9.13 -2.58
N TYR A 55 -11.47 8.96 -3.31
CA TYR A 55 -12.53 8.01 -2.97
C TYR A 55 -12.02 6.57 -2.96
N CYS A 56 -11.29 6.16 -4.00
CA CYS A 56 -10.73 4.81 -4.10
C CYS A 56 -9.74 4.53 -2.96
N MET A 57 -8.85 5.48 -2.67
CA MET A 57 -7.87 5.33 -1.59
C MET A 57 -8.52 5.35 -0.20
N MET A 58 -9.57 6.15 -0.03
CA MET A 58 -10.35 6.21 1.20
C MET A 58 -11.06 4.87 1.46
N LEU A 59 -11.72 4.30 0.45
CA LEU A 59 -12.34 2.97 0.53
C LEU A 59 -11.32 1.90 0.89
N LEU A 60 -10.18 1.88 0.19
CA LEU A 60 -9.09 0.95 0.44
C LEU A 60 -8.60 1.06 1.90
N SER A 61 -8.47 2.29 2.43
CA SER A 61 -8.01 2.52 3.80
C SER A 61 -8.94 1.92 4.85
N ILE A 62 -10.25 2.18 4.75
CA ILE A 62 -11.24 1.63 5.70
C ILE A 62 -11.30 0.11 5.58
N TRP A 63 -11.23 -0.41 4.35
CA TRP A 63 -11.28 -1.84 4.10
C TRP A 63 -10.06 -2.58 4.68
N ILE A 64 -8.85 -2.07 4.51
CA ILE A 64 -7.65 -2.71 5.07
C ILE A 64 -7.65 -2.60 6.60
N ILE A 65 -8.10 -1.47 7.14
CA ILE A 65 -8.19 -1.29 8.60
C ILE A 65 -9.15 -2.29 9.21
N MET A 66 -10.22 -2.61 8.50
CA MET A 66 -11.10 -3.70 8.86
C MET A 66 -10.42 -5.06 8.92
N LEU A 67 -9.63 -5.36 7.90
CA LEU A 67 -8.92 -6.64 7.79
C LEU A 67 -7.80 -6.75 8.82
N MET A 68 -7.18 -5.65 9.21
CA MET A 68 -6.21 -5.64 10.31
C MET A 68 -6.79 -6.08 11.63
N PHE A 69 -7.99 -5.60 11.97
CA PHE A 69 -8.64 -6.04 13.19
C PHE A 69 -8.90 -7.53 13.14
N MET A 70 -9.35 -8.08 12.01
CA MET A 70 -9.48 -9.53 11.89
C MET A 70 -8.13 -10.26 11.98
N ALA A 71 -7.03 -9.68 11.49
CA ALA A 71 -5.72 -10.32 11.43
C ALA A 71 -5.04 -10.39 12.80
N SER A 72 -5.22 -9.34 13.60
CA SER A 72 -4.63 -9.18 14.92
C SER A 72 -5.33 -9.99 16.01
N GLY A 73 -6.06 -11.04 15.67
CA GLY A 73 -6.88 -11.74 16.66
C GLY A 73 -6.13 -12.56 17.68
N ILE A 74 -4.86 -12.90 17.45
CA ILE A 74 -4.02 -13.47 18.52
C ILE A 74 -3.81 -12.46 19.65
N LEU A 75 -3.62 -11.17 19.33
CA LEU A 75 -3.48 -10.12 20.35
C LEU A 75 -4.72 -10.02 21.24
N LYS A 76 -5.90 -10.29 20.66
CA LYS A 76 -7.13 -10.38 21.43
C LYS A 76 -7.10 -11.56 22.40
N PHE A 77 -6.68 -12.73 21.95
CA PHE A 77 -6.65 -13.93 22.80
C PHE A 77 -5.61 -13.82 23.92
N SER A 78 -4.50 -13.11 23.70
CA SER A 78 -3.45 -12.91 24.70
C SER A 78 -3.67 -11.71 25.64
N TYR A 79 -4.75 -10.93 25.47
CA TYR A 79 -5.06 -9.74 26.26
C TYR A 79 -3.94 -8.69 26.35
N PHE A 80 -3.02 -8.65 25.37
CA PHE A 80 -1.87 -7.75 25.41
C PHE A 80 -2.23 -6.34 24.90
N TYR A 81 -2.49 -5.41 25.83
CA TYR A 81 -2.76 -3.98 25.56
C TYR A 81 -3.76 -3.74 24.41
N ILE A 82 -4.88 -4.48 24.42
CA ILE A 82 -5.86 -4.46 23.33
C ILE A 82 -6.44 -3.06 23.13
N SER A 83 -6.86 -2.38 24.20
CA SER A 83 -7.49 -1.06 24.10
C SER A 83 -6.58 -0.02 23.44
N GLU A 84 -5.28 -0.05 23.76
CA GLU A 84 -4.27 0.84 23.19
C GLU A 84 -4.03 0.52 21.70
N PHE A 85 -3.95 -0.76 21.34
CA PHE A 85 -3.86 -1.19 19.95
C PHE A 85 -5.03 -0.69 19.12
N MET A 86 -6.24 -0.92 19.61
CA MET A 86 -7.48 -0.48 18.95
C MET A 86 -7.52 1.04 18.78
N PHE A 87 -7.13 1.79 19.81
CA PHE A 87 -7.04 3.24 19.75
C PHE A 87 -6.06 3.71 18.67
N ILE A 88 -4.85 3.16 18.62
CA ILE A 88 -3.82 3.55 17.65
C ILE A 88 -4.28 3.24 16.22
N VAL A 89 -4.92 2.09 15.99
CA VAL A 89 -5.46 1.74 14.68
C VAL A 89 -6.59 2.69 14.26
N LEU A 90 -7.47 3.10 15.18
CA LEU A 90 -8.50 4.11 14.89
C LEU A 90 -7.89 5.50 14.62
N MET A 91 -6.86 5.90 15.37
CA MET A 91 -6.16 7.17 15.15
C MET A 91 -5.45 7.18 13.79
N LEU A 92 -4.84 6.07 13.40
CA LEU A 92 -4.30 5.90 12.05
C LEU A 92 -5.38 6.05 10.98
N MET A 93 -6.53 5.40 11.16
CA MET A 93 -7.66 5.55 10.23
C MET A 93 -8.07 7.01 10.08
N PHE A 94 -8.18 7.73 11.19
CA PHE A 94 -8.57 9.13 11.19
C PHE A 94 -7.59 9.99 10.38
N PHE A 95 -6.28 9.85 10.60
CA PHE A 95 -5.28 10.59 9.81
C PHE A 95 -5.31 10.19 8.34
N LEU A 96 -5.45 8.89 8.01
CA LEU A 96 -5.56 8.43 6.63
C LEU A 96 -6.77 9.01 5.91
N LEU A 97 -7.96 9.02 6.53
CA LEU A 97 -9.13 9.67 5.93
C LEU A 97 -8.87 11.15 5.67
N LEU A 98 -8.29 11.86 6.63
CA LEU A 98 -7.97 13.28 6.46
C LEU A 98 -7.01 13.50 5.29
N THR A 99 -5.93 12.70 5.17
CA THR A 99 -4.98 12.84 4.05
C THR A 99 -5.62 12.73 2.68
N PHE A 100 -6.56 11.80 2.48
CA PHE A 100 -7.19 11.64 1.17
C PHE A 100 -8.29 12.67 0.92
N CYS A 101 -8.90 13.24 1.95
CA CYS A 101 -10.02 14.17 1.80
C CYS A 101 -9.59 15.64 1.62
N THR A 102 -8.35 16.02 1.96
CA THR A 102 -7.95 17.43 1.95
C THR A 102 -7.85 18.01 0.54
N SER A 103 -8.29 19.25 0.35
CA SER A 103 -8.06 20.03 -0.88
C SER A 103 -6.81 20.93 -0.83
N ASN A 104 -6.23 21.14 0.35
CA ASN A 104 -5.12 22.06 0.58
C ASN A 104 -3.79 21.31 0.78
N LEU A 105 -2.73 21.75 0.09
CA LEU A 105 -1.40 21.13 0.14
C LEU A 105 -0.75 21.11 1.52
N PHE A 106 -0.87 22.21 2.27
CA PHE A 106 -0.32 22.27 3.62
C PHE A 106 -1.04 21.32 4.59
N MET A 107 -2.37 21.26 4.51
CA MET A 107 -3.15 20.34 5.34
C MET A 107 -2.84 18.89 4.96
N PHE A 108 -2.72 18.60 3.66
CA PHE A 108 -2.26 17.30 3.18
C PHE A 108 -0.90 16.91 3.77
N TYR A 109 0.10 17.82 3.74
CA TYR A 109 1.42 17.58 4.33
C TYR A 109 1.33 17.25 5.82
N LEU A 110 0.59 18.06 6.60
CA LEU A 110 0.42 17.83 8.03
C LEU A 110 -0.18 16.45 8.31
N TYR A 111 -1.24 16.08 7.60
CA TYR A 111 -1.87 14.78 7.81
C TYR A 111 -0.98 13.63 7.31
N PHE A 112 -0.25 13.84 6.22
CA PHE A 112 0.67 12.87 5.63
C PHE A 112 1.79 12.49 6.60
N GLU A 113 2.38 13.46 7.31
CA GLU A 113 3.37 13.20 8.35
C GLU A 113 2.73 12.70 9.65
N SER A 114 1.57 13.23 10.04
CA SER A 114 0.88 12.76 11.25
C SER A 114 0.52 11.27 11.19
N SER A 115 0.25 10.73 9.99
CA SER A 115 -0.03 9.30 9.79
C SER A 115 1.16 8.41 10.17
N MET A 116 2.39 8.93 10.19
CA MET A 116 3.59 8.18 10.58
C MET A 116 3.62 7.90 12.08
N ILE A 117 3.06 8.78 12.91
CA ILE A 117 3.10 8.65 14.36
C ILE A 117 2.38 7.36 14.82
N PRO A 118 1.12 7.09 14.45
CA PRO A 118 0.47 5.82 14.78
C PRO A 118 1.23 4.59 14.23
N THR A 119 1.84 4.70 13.06
CA THR A 119 2.55 3.56 12.44
C THR A 119 3.81 3.18 13.21
N LEU A 120 4.54 4.18 13.70
CA LEU A 120 5.71 3.98 14.56
C LEU A 120 5.29 3.35 15.89
N LEU A 121 4.18 3.80 16.48
CA LEU A 121 3.64 3.20 17.69
C LEU A 121 3.24 1.73 17.48
N LEU A 122 2.68 1.38 16.31
CA LEU A 122 2.38 -0.02 15.97
C LEU A 122 3.65 -0.88 15.89
N ILE A 123 4.74 -0.38 15.29
CA ILE A 123 6.01 -1.10 15.17
C ILE A 123 6.69 -1.26 16.53
N PHE A 124 6.80 -0.19 17.32
CA PHE A 124 7.45 -0.22 18.63
C PHE A 124 6.66 -0.99 19.68
N GLY A 125 5.32 -0.89 19.67
CA GLY A 125 4.47 -1.57 20.64
C GLY A 125 4.43 -3.08 20.41
N TRP A 126 3.97 -3.49 19.23
CA TRP A 126 3.59 -4.89 18.94
C TRP A 126 4.54 -5.63 17.99
N GLY A 127 5.66 -5.02 17.57
CA GLY A 127 6.70 -5.74 16.82
C GLY A 127 7.36 -6.84 17.65
N TYR A 128 7.67 -7.99 17.04
CA TYR A 128 8.14 -9.18 17.78
C TYR A 128 9.63 -9.13 18.16
N GLN A 129 10.49 -8.55 17.31
CA GLN A 129 11.94 -8.62 17.44
C GLN A 129 12.54 -7.35 18.06
N PRO A 130 13.70 -7.42 18.73
CA PRO A 130 14.36 -6.23 19.30
C PRO A 130 14.78 -5.21 18.24
N GLU A 131 15.05 -5.66 17.01
CA GLU A 131 15.41 -4.80 15.88
C GLU A 131 14.32 -3.77 15.55
N ARG A 132 13.06 -3.97 16.03
CA ARG A 132 11.90 -3.07 15.82
C ARG A 132 12.20 -1.59 16.09
N PHE A 133 13.07 -1.31 17.07
CA PHE A 133 13.49 0.05 17.37
C PHE A 133 14.27 0.65 16.20
N LEU A 134 15.19 -0.12 15.63
CA LEU A 134 16.04 0.27 14.53
C LEU A 134 15.24 0.44 13.23
N ALA A 135 14.30 -0.46 12.88
CA ALA A 135 13.46 -0.23 11.70
C ALA A 135 12.49 0.94 11.87
N GLY A 136 11.93 1.16 13.06
CA GLY A 136 11.10 2.34 13.30
C GLY A 136 11.89 3.64 13.15
N LEU A 137 13.15 3.68 13.61
CA LEU A 137 14.04 4.82 13.37
C LEU A 137 14.35 5.02 11.89
N TYR A 138 14.61 3.95 11.12
CA TYR A 138 14.75 4.09 9.66
C TYR A 138 13.49 4.64 9.02
N LEU A 139 12.31 4.09 9.34
CA LEU A 139 11.06 4.59 8.79
C LEU A 139 10.88 6.09 9.07
N LEU A 140 11.13 6.54 10.31
CA LEU A 140 11.01 7.94 10.70
C LEU A 140 12.03 8.84 9.99
N PHE A 141 13.31 8.50 10.01
CA PHE A 141 14.35 9.40 9.49
C PHE A 141 14.34 9.50 7.97
N TYR A 142 14.11 8.39 7.27
CA TYR A 142 14.01 8.43 5.81
C TYR A 142 12.88 9.37 5.37
N THR A 143 11.71 9.27 6.00
CA THR A 143 10.55 10.07 5.56
C THR A 143 10.63 11.51 6.02
N LEU A 144 11.07 11.80 7.25
CA LEU A 144 11.23 13.17 7.73
C LEU A 144 12.28 13.94 6.93
N PHE A 145 13.43 13.33 6.67
CA PHE A 145 14.49 13.99 5.91
C PHE A 145 14.02 14.36 4.49
N ALA A 146 13.23 13.48 3.87
CA ALA A 146 12.68 13.72 2.55
C ALA A 146 11.52 14.73 2.53
N SER A 147 10.77 14.85 3.64
CA SER A 147 9.58 15.70 3.70
C SER A 147 9.86 17.12 4.18
N PHE A 148 10.95 17.38 4.90
CA PHE A 148 11.35 18.76 5.22
C PHE A 148 11.56 19.65 3.98
N PRO A 149 12.25 19.20 2.90
CA PRO A 149 12.32 19.95 1.64
C PRO A 149 10.94 20.25 1.02
N LEU A 150 10.01 19.30 1.12
CA LEU A 150 8.63 19.50 0.66
C LEU A 150 7.94 20.64 1.44
N LEU A 151 8.10 20.69 2.77
CA LEU A 151 7.55 21.76 3.60
C LEU A 151 8.08 23.15 3.21
N LEU A 152 9.39 23.27 3.00
CA LEU A 152 10.01 24.51 2.55
C LEU A 152 9.44 24.96 1.19
N CYS A 153 9.24 24.02 0.27
CA CYS A 153 8.59 24.32 -1.01
C CYS A 153 7.13 24.72 -0.85
N ILE A 154 6.36 24.14 0.07
CA ILE A 154 4.97 24.56 0.31
C ILE A 154 4.91 26.03 0.77
N PHE A 155 5.81 26.46 1.65
CA PHE A 155 5.88 27.87 2.06
C PHE A 155 6.31 28.80 0.93
N TYR A 156 7.24 28.35 0.08
CA TYR A 156 7.58 29.08 -1.14
C TYR A 156 6.36 29.24 -2.05
N ILE A 157 5.64 28.15 -2.36
CA ILE A 157 4.42 28.17 -3.19
C ILE A 157 3.38 29.15 -2.62
N TYR A 158 3.19 29.15 -1.29
CA TYR A 158 2.27 30.06 -0.64
C TYR A 158 2.64 31.53 -0.84
N ASN A 159 3.93 31.87 -0.77
CA ASN A 159 4.38 33.25 -0.97
C ASN A 159 4.21 33.73 -2.42
N TYR A 160 4.18 32.82 -3.41
CA TYR A 160 4.02 33.18 -4.82
C TYR A 160 2.56 33.20 -5.28
N CYS A 161 1.75 32.21 -4.88
CA CYS A 161 0.36 32.07 -5.33
C CYS A 161 -0.69 32.58 -4.33
N GLU A 162 -0.29 32.90 -3.10
CA GLU A 162 -1.16 33.26 -1.95
C GLU A 162 -2.21 32.18 -1.57
N THR A 163 -2.26 31.07 -2.30
CA THR A 163 -3.21 29.98 -2.12
C THR A 163 -2.52 28.63 -2.21
N LEU A 164 -3.05 27.64 -1.48
CA LEU A 164 -2.52 26.27 -1.43
C LEU A 164 -3.58 25.21 -1.81
N ILE A 165 -4.69 25.64 -2.43
CA ILE A 165 -5.71 24.73 -2.95
C ILE A 165 -5.17 24.12 -4.24
N TYR A 166 -5.18 22.77 -4.36
CA TYR A 166 -4.55 22.06 -5.49
C TYR A 166 -4.89 22.63 -6.88
N TYR A 167 -6.16 22.96 -7.12
CA TYR A 167 -6.64 23.41 -8.43
C TYR A 167 -6.33 24.87 -8.75
N LEU A 168 -5.94 25.67 -7.76
CA LEU A 168 -5.69 27.11 -7.92
C LEU A 168 -4.19 27.45 -7.98
N ILE A 169 -3.33 26.48 -7.70
CA ILE A 169 -1.89 26.68 -7.76
C ILE A 169 -1.45 26.71 -9.21
N PHE A 170 -0.86 27.84 -9.62
CA PHE A 170 -0.27 28.00 -10.94
C PHE A 170 1.15 28.55 -10.78
N ILE A 171 2.15 27.70 -11.03
CA ILE A 171 3.57 28.03 -10.84
C ILE A 171 4.40 27.45 -11.98
N ASP A 172 5.32 28.26 -12.50
CA ASP A 172 6.40 27.78 -13.34
C ASP A 172 7.44 27.04 -12.48
N CYS A 173 7.42 25.72 -12.55
CA CYS A 173 8.28 24.88 -11.74
C CYS A 173 9.73 24.89 -12.25
N ASN A 174 10.63 25.43 -11.43
CA ASN A 174 12.07 25.26 -11.61
C ASN A 174 12.53 23.86 -11.21
N PHE A 175 13.73 23.47 -11.67
CA PHE A 175 14.40 22.22 -11.30
C PHE A 175 14.32 21.93 -9.79
N TYR A 176 14.73 22.90 -8.95
CA TYR A 176 14.74 22.73 -7.49
C TYR A 176 13.34 22.48 -6.91
N ILE A 177 12.33 23.21 -7.41
CA ILE A 177 10.94 23.07 -6.95
C ILE A 177 10.41 21.68 -7.33
N SER A 178 10.66 21.23 -8.55
CA SER A 178 10.23 19.91 -9.02
C SER A 178 10.84 18.77 -8.20
N VAL A 179 12.12 18.88 -7.82
CA VAL A 179 12.79 17.88 -6.97
C VAL A 179 12.20 17.87 -5.58
N CYS A 180 12.09 19.04 -4.94
CA CYS A 180 11.56 19.12 -3.57
C CYS A 180 10.09 18.67 -3.48
N LEU A 181 9.27 18.94 -4.50
CA LEU A 181 7.89 18.46 -4.57
C LEU A 181 7.80 16.94 -4.71
N THR A 182 8.70 16.31 -5.48
CA THR A 182 8.61 14.88 -5.79
C THR A 182 9.37 13.98 -4.80
N LEU A 183 10.46 14.47 -4.21
CA LEU A 183 11.40 13.66 -3.41
C LEU A 183 10.74 13.02 -2.19
N ALA A 184 9.92 13.76 -1.44
CA ALA A 184 9.19 13.22 -0.29
C ALA A 184 8.33 12.00 -0.65
N PHE A 185 7.67 12.05 -1.81
CA PHE A 185 6.83 10.96 -2.29
C PHE A 185 7.63 9.80 -2.87
N LEU A 186 8.79 10.05 -3.47
CA LEU A 186 9.72 9.02 -3.96
C LEU A 186 10.41 8.25 -2.82
N VAL A 187 10.48 8.82 -1.61
CA VAL A 187 10.95 8.09 -0.44
C VAL A 187 9.85 7.19 0.12
N LYS A 188 8.59 7.66 0.13
CA LYS A 188 7.45 6.85 0.59
C LYS A 188 6.97 5.80 -0.41
N MET A 189 7.02 6.10 -1.70
CA MET A 189 6.97 5.10 -2.78
C MET A 189 8.41 4.71 -3.06
N PRO A 190 8.95 3.69 -2.40
CA PRO A 190 10.38 3.43 -2.33
C PRO A 190 10.98 3.29 -3.72
N MET A 191 11.66 4.33 -4.17
CA MET A 191 12.53 4.25 -5.32
C MET A 191 13.79 3.45 -4.97
N ILE A 192 14.49 2.95 -5.98
CA ILE A 192 15.78 2.31 -5.76
C ILE A 192 16.76 3.28 -5.07
N PHE A 193 17.74 2.72 -4.34
CA PHE A 193 18.59 3.39 -3.32
C PHE A 193 17.89 3.78 -2.02
N VAL A 194 16.63 4.22 -2.05
CA VAL A 194 15.91 4.66 -0.85
C VAL A 194 15.03 3.57 -0.24
N HIS A 195 14.77 2.48 -0.98
CA HIS A 195 13.89 1.38 -0.57
C HIS A 195 14.27 0.60 0.69
N PHE A 196 15.48 0.73 1.26
CA PHE A 196 15.97 -0.14 2.34
C PHE A 196 15.17 -0.07 3.64
N TRP A 197 14.46 1.04 3.90
CA TRP A 197 13.61 1.15 5.08
C TRP A 197 12.42 0.19 5.01
N LEU A 198 11.92 -0.11 3.81
CA LEU A 198 10.69 -0.89 3.63
C LEU A 198 10.87 -2.36 4.05
N PRO A 199 11.85 -3.13 3.53
CA PRO A 199 12.03 -4.52 3.96
C PRO A 199 12.20 -4.65 5.48
N LYS A 200 12.98 -3.76 6.11
CA LYS A 200 13.18 -3.76 7.57
C LYS A 200 11.87 -3.47 8.32
N ALA A 201 11.15 -2.42 7.93
CA ALA A 201 9.88 -2.06 8.55
C ALA A 201 8.83 -3.18 8.46
N HIS A 202 8.71 -3.85 7.31
CA HIS A 202 7.75 -4.95 7.13
C HIS A 202 8.11 -6.21 7.91
N VAL A 203 9.39 -6.54 7.98
CA VAL A 203 9.88 -7.77 8.62
C VAL A 203 9.64 -7.70 10.14
N GLU A 204 9.81 -6.52 10.73
CA GLU A 204 9.73 -6.30 12.18
C GLU A 204 8.35 -5.85 12.66
N ALA A 205 7.54 -5.25 11.78
CA ALA A 205 6.18 -4.84 12.13
C ALA A 205 5.29 -6.04 12.50
N PRO A 206 4.30 -5.82 13.39
CA PRO A 206 3.20 -6.75 13.56
C PRO A 206 2.42 -6.89 12.24
N VAL A 207 1.60 -7.92 12.15
CA VAL A 207 0.78 -8.23 10.97
C VAL A 207 -0.04 -7.03 10.51
N ALA A 208 -0.76 -6.42 11.44
CA ALA A 208 -1.54 -5.21 11.21
C ALA A 208 -0.69 -4.07 10.63
N GLY A 209 0.50 -3.83 11.22
CA GLY A 209 1.45 -2.84 10.71
C GLY A 209 1.90 -3.14 9.28
N SER A 210 2.30 -4.39 9.01
CA SER A 210 2.71 -4.81 7.66
C SER A 210 1.58 -4.69 6.62
N MET A 211 0.32 -4.95 7.01
CA MET A 211 -0.84 -4.81 6.13
C MET A 211 -1.12 -3.35 5.79
N ILE A 212 -1.07 -2.40 6.74
CA ILE A 212 -1.25 -0.96 6.44
C ILE A 212 -0.09 -0.45 5.60
N LEU A 213 1.14 -0.79 6.00
CA LEU A 213 2.35 -0.35 5.31
C LEU A 213 2.23 -0.71 3.84
N ALA A 214 1.98 -1.99 3.55
CA ALA A 214 1.89 -2.48 2.19
C ALA A 214 0.63 -1.98 1.50
N GLY A 215 -0.47 -1.87 2.22
CA GLY A 215 -1.79 -1.64 1.67
C GLY A 215 -2.09 -0.19 1.34
N VAL A 216 -1.76 0.75 2.24
CA VAL A 216 -2.16 2.17 2.15
C VAL A 216 -0.97 3.13 2.21
N LEU A 217 0.01 2.93 3.09
CA LEU A 217 1.07 3.93 3.32
C LEU A 217 1.98 4.13 2.09
N LEU A 218 2.27 3.08 1.34
CA LEU A 218 2.97 3.22 0.06
C LEU A 218 2.13 4.02 -0.95
N LYS A 219 0.80 3.83 -0.93
CA LYS A 219 -0.13 4.48 -1.86
C LYS A 219 -0.32 5.95 -1.54
N LEU A 220 -0.11 6.38 -0.29
CA LEU A 220 -0.05 7.80 0.07
C LEU A 220 1.03 8.54 -0.72
N GLY A 221 2.16 7.89 -1.01
CA GLY A 221 3.19 8.45 -1.88
C GLY A 221 2.68 8.68 -3.30
N GLY A 222 2.03 7.67 -3.91
CA GLY A 222 1.46 7.78 -5.25
C GLY A 222 0.32 8.81 -5.34
N TYR A 223 -0.52 8.88 -4.30
CA TYR A 223 -1.54 9.91 -4.17
C TYR A 223 -0.93 11.32 -4.11
N GLY A 224 0.11 11.49 -3.29
CA GLY A 224 0.84 12.76 -3.18
C GLY A 224 1.46 13.18 -4.51
N MET A 225 2.11 12.23 -5.21
CA MET A 225 2.63 12.46 -6.56
C MET A 225 1.53 12.92 -7.51
N TYR A 226 0.42 12.19 -7.60
CA TYR A 226 -0.72 12.54 -8.45
C TYR A 226 -1.19 13.98 -8.21
N ARG A 227 -1.33 14.37 -6.93
CA ARG A 227 -1.75 15.72 -6.56
C ARG A 227 -0.73 16.80 -6.90
N THR A 228 0.56 16.51 -6.76
CA THR A 228 1.62 17.48 -7.14
C THR A 228 1.81 17.62 -8.64
N PHE A 229 1.51 16.59 -9.43
CA PHE A 229 1.64 16.66 -10.88
C PHE A 229 0.61 17.57 -11.56
N LEU A 230 -0.48 17.91 -10.88
CA LEU A 230 -1.45 18.89 -11.40
C LEU A 230 -0.83 20.26 -11.70
N PHE A 231 0.25 20.63 -11.02
CA PHE A 231 0.92 21.93 -11.20
C PHE A 231 2.43 21.80 -11.44
N ASN A 232 3.01 20.60 -11.37
CA ASN A 232 4.43 20.38 -11.66
C ASN A 232 4.66 20.14 -13.17
N ASN A 233 5.00 21.20 -13.89
CA ASN A 233 5.17 21.18 -15.35
C ASN A 233 6.59 20.82 -15.83
N TYR A 234 7.51 20.40 -14.96
CA TYR A 234 8.92 20.20 -15.32
C TYR A 234 9.22 18.79 -15.86
N TYR A 235 9.00 18.59 -17.16
CA TYR A 235 9.11 17.28 -17.83
C TYR A 235 10.49 16.60 -17.75
N PHE A 236 11.59 17.37 -17.71
CA PHE A 236 12.94 16.80 -17.76
C PHE A 236 13.28 15.96 -16.52
N MET A 237 12.77 16.33 -15.34
CA MET A 237 13.00 15.51 -14.14
C MET A 237 12.17 14.23 -14.16
N ASN A 238 10.97 14.28 -14.75
CA ASN A 238 10.11 13.11 -14.83
C ASN A 238 10.76 11.98 -15.65
N SER A 239 11.47 12.31 -16.74
CA SER A 239 12.19 11.31 -17.53
C SER A 239 13.33 10.66 -16.75
N PHE A 240 14.07 11.42 -15.94
CA PHE A 240 15.11 10.87 -15.07
C PHE A 240 14.52 9.88 -14.05
N TRP A 241 13.45 10.28 -13.36
CA TRP A 241 12.78 9.42 -12.38
C TRP A 241 12.16 8.17 -13.01
N LEU A 242 11.62 8.28 -14.23
CA LEU A 242 11.09 7.15 -14.99
C LEU A 242 12.18 6.10 -15.25
N ILE A 243 13.33 6.51 -15.79
CA ILE A 243 14.44 5.57 -16.08
C ILE A 243 14.95 4.92 -14.79
N LEU A 244 15.11 5.71 -13.73
CA LEU A 244 15.56 5.20 -12.43
C LEU A 244 14.57 4.21 -11.83
N SER A 245 13.26 4.44 -11.99
CA SER A 245 12.22 3.54 -11.51
C SER A 245 12.23 2.21 -12.28
N LEU A 246 12.32 2.23 -13.62
CA LEU A 246 12.36 1.03 -14.45
C LEU A 246 13.59 0.17 -14.17
N PHE A 247 14.77 0.80 -14.14
CA PHE A 247 16.00 0.13 -13.72
C PHE A 247 15.87 -0.43 -12.29
N GLY A 248 15.19 0.33 -11.43
CA GLY A 248 14.89 -0.07 -10.06
C GLY A 248 14.07 -1.36 -9.97
N THR A 249 12.98 -1.44 -10.72
CA THR A 249 12.10 -2.63 -10.73
C THR A 249 12.83 -3.88 -11.19
N PHE A 250 13.69 -3.76 -12.20
CA PHE A 250 14.52 -4.85 -12.70
C PHE A 250 15.49 -5.37 -11.64
N MET A 251 16.24 -4.48 -10.99
CA MET A 251 17.21 -4.86 -9.96
C MET A 251 16.55 -5.46 -8.72
N VAL A 252 15.44 -4.87 -8.27
CA VAL A 252 14.66 -5.39 -7.13
C VAL A 252 14.06 -6.76 -7.45
N GLY A 253 13.66 -7.01 -8.70
CA GLY A 253 13.19 -8.33 -9.13
C GLY A 253 14.23 -9.43 -8.90
N PHE A 254 15.51 -9.19 -9.19
CA PHE A 254 16.59 -10.12 -8.87
C PHE A 254 16.83 -10.25 -7.36
N LEU A 255 16.81 -9.14 -6.62
CA LEU A 255 16.95 -9.15 -5.17
C LEU A 255 15.83 -9.95 -4.49
N CYS A 256 14.63 -9.98 -5.08
CA CYS A 256 13.49 -10.75 -4.57
C CYS A 256 13.75 -12.26 -4.63
N LEU A 257 14.36 -12.76 -5.72
CA LEU A 257 14.67 -14.18 -5.90
C LEU A 257 15.76 -14.71 -4.95
N SER A 258 16.62 -13.83 -4.44
CA SER A 258 17.68 -14.21 -3.48
C SER A 258 17.24 -14.15 -2.02
N GLN A 259 16.01 -13.71 -1.74
CA GLN A 259 15.53 -13.60 -0.36
C GLN A 259 15.20 -14.97 0.24
N ILE A 260 15.60 -15.15 1.50
CA ILE A 260 15.34 -16.36 2.29
C ILE A 260 14.11 -16.17 3.20
N ASP A 261 13.79 -14.93 3.57
CA ASP A 261 12.67 -14.64 4.47
C ASP A 261 11.38 -14.37 3.69
N MET A 262 10.27 -15.02 4.09
CA MET A 262 8.97 -14.87 3.42
C MET A 262 8.48 -13.42 3.44
N LYS A 263 8.56 -12.74 4.60
CA LYS A 263 8.11 -11.34 4.72
C LYS A 263 8.99 -10.37 3.92
N SER A 264 10.31 -10.57 3.88
CA SER A 264 11.19 -9.70 3.10
C SER A 264 10.96 -9.89 1.60
N MET A 265 10.76 -11.13 1.15
CA MET A 265 10.43 -11.42 -0.24
C MET A 265 9.14 -10.71 -0.69
N ILE A 266 8.07 -10.77 0.11
CA ILE A 266 6.82 -10.02 -0.17
C ILE A 266 7.08 -8.50 -0.17
N ALA A 267 7.89 -8.00 0.78
CA ALA A 267 8.27 -6.59 0.81
C ALA A 267 9.02 -6.14 -0.46
N TYR A 268 10.00 -6.90 -0.96
CA TYR A 268 10.70 -6.57 -2.20
C TYR A 268 9.79 -6.66 -3.43
N SER A 269 8.87 -7.63 -3.48
CA SER A 269 7.86 -7.66 -4.55
C SER A 269 7.01 -6.37 -4.57
N SER A 270 6.70 -5.80 -3.39
CA SER A 270 5.96 -4.55 -3.31
C SER A 270 6.74 -3.34 -3.81
N VAL A 271 8.06 -3.32 -3.61
CA VAL A 271 8.94 -2.28 -4.19
C VAL A 271 8.95 -2.40 -5.71
N ALA A 272 8.95 -3.62 -6.28
CA ALA A 272 8.92 -3.82 -7.73
C ALA A 272 7.62 -3.30 -8.37
N HIS A 273 6.45 -3.69 -7.86
CA HIS A 273 5.17 -3.20 -8.41
C HIS A 273 4.97 -1.70 -8.20
N MET A 274 5.34 -1.15 -7.04
CA MET A 274 5.27 0.31 -6.82
C MET A 274 6.27 1.06 -7.71
N GLY A 275 7.41 0.46 -8.06
CA GLY A 275 8.33 1.05 -9.03
C GLY A 275 7.70 1.19 -10.43
N LEU A 276 6.86 0.24 -10.86
CA LEU A 276 6.07 0.37 -12.09
C LEU A 276 5.04 1.50 -11.99
N VAL A 277 4.41 1.67 -10.82
CA VAL A 277 3.48 2.79 -10.55
C VAL A 277 4.22 4.13 -10.68
N ILE A 278 5.41 4.27 -10.08
CA ILE A 278 6.23 5.50 -10.22
C ILE A 278 6.51 5.79 -11.70
N GLY A 279 7.00 4.80 -12.45
CA GLY A 279 7.29 4.97 -13.87
C GLY A 279 6.06 5.40 -14.67
N GLY A 280 4.89 4.82 -14.41
CA GLY A 280 3.64 5.18 -15.07
C GLY A 280 3.17 6.59 -14.77
N ILE A 281 3.20 7.01 -13.51
CA ILE A 281 2.83 8.40 -13.14
C ILE A 281 3.78 9.39 -13.82
N MET A 282 5.09 9.09 -13.88
CA MET A 282 6.10 9.96 -14.49
C MET A 282 5.95 10.11 -16.01
N THR A 283 5.22 9.24 -16.70
CA THR A 283 4.92 9.42 -18.14
C THR A 283 3.95 10.58 -18.41
N LEU A 284 3.16 10.99 -17.41
CA LEU A 284 2.08 11.98 -17.54
C LEU A 284 1.01 11.65 -18.60
N ASN A 285 0.95 10.40 -19.05
CA ASN A 285 -0.09 9.92 -19.96
C ASN A 285 -1.35 9.52 -19.18
N ILE A 286 -2.53 9.75 -19.76
CA ILE A 286 -3.83 9.40 -19.15
C ILE A 286 -3.89 7.88 -18.82
N SER A 287 -3.41 7.04 -19.74
CA SER A 287 -3.31 5.59 -19.51
C SER A 287 -2.38 5.22 -18.35
N GLY A 288 -1.29 5.98 -18.17
CA GLY A 288 -0.36 5.81 -17.05
C GLY A 288 -1.00 6.18 -15.72
N LEU A 289 -1.76 7.28 -15.68
CA LEU A 289 -2.51 7.69 -14.48
C LEU A 289 -3.59 6.67 -14.11
N TRP A 290 -4.42 6.22 -15.06
CA TRP A 290 -5.43 5.17 -14.81
C TRP A 290 -4.79 3.85 -14.37
N GLY A 291 -3.74 3.40 -15.07
CA GLY A 291 -3.00 2.19 -14.71
C GLY A 291 -2.37 2.26 -13.32
N SER A 292 -1.82 3.42 -12.94
CA SER A 292 -1.22 3.64 -11.63
C SER A 292 -2.25 3.50 -10.50
N LEU A 293 -3.45 4.06 -10.69
CA LEU A 293 -4.54 3.97 -9.72
C LEU A 293 -5.03 2.53 -9.55
N VAL A 294 -5.27 1.85 -10.67
CA VAL A 294 -5.72 0.45 -10.67
C VAL A 294 -4.68 -0.45 -10.00
N LEU A 295 -3.40 -0.32 -10.35
CA LEU A 295 -2.34 -1.13 -9.75
C LEU A 295 -2.15 -0.82 -8.26
N MET A 296 -2.27 0.45 -7.84
CA MET A 296 -2.20 0.80 -6.41
C MET A 296 -3.29 0.10 -5.59
N ILE A 297 -4.53 0.03 -6.10
CA ILE A 297 -5.65 -0.63 -5.41
C ILE A 297 -5.47 -2.14 -5.44
N GLY A 298 -5.24 -2.72 -6.62
CA GLY A 298 -5.07 -4.16 -6.79
C GLY A 298 -3.91 -4.70 -5.96
N HIS A 299 -2.75 -4.05 -6.03
CA HIS A 299 -1.61 -4.41 -5.22
C HIS A 299 -1.88 -4.18 -3.74
N GLY A 300 -2.59 -3.12 -3.35
CA GLY A 300 -2.95 -2.87 -1.95
C GLY A 300 -3.67 -4.04 -1.30
N LEU A 301 -4.62 -4.64 -2.01
CA LEU A 301 -5.35 -5.83 -1.58
C LEU A 301 -4.51 -7.12 -1.70
N CYS A 302 -3.71 -7.26 -2.76
CA CYS A 302 -2.89 -8.45 -2.99
C CYS A 302 -1.78 -8.59 -1.95
N SER A 303 -1.02 -7.52 -1.70
CA SER A 303 0.14 -7.56 -0.81
C SER A 303 -0.28 -7.69 0.65
N SER A 304 -1.36 -7.01 1.08
CA SER A 304 -1.92 -7.20 2.42
C SER A 304 -2.42 -8.64 2.64
N GLY A 305 -3.05 -9.24 1.62
CA GLY A 305 -3.40 -10.66 1.61
C GLY A 305 -2.18 -11.58 1.76
N MET A 306 -1.11 -11.35 0.99
CA MET A 306 0.14 -12.13 1.11
C MET A 306 0.82 -11.97 2.48
N PHE A 307 0.83 -10.77 3.06
CA PHE A 307 1.35 -10.58 4.43
C PHE A 307 0.50 -11.31 5.47
N SER A 308 -0.83 -11.37 5.28
CA SER A 308 -1.71 -12.16 6.15
C SER A 308 -1.46 -13.67 6.03
N LEU A 309 -1.21 -14.18 4.82
CA LEU A 309 -0.82 -15.57 4.57
C LEU A 309 0.53 -15.90 5.22
N ALA A 310 1.54 -15.06 5.00
CA ALA A 310 2.85 -15.21 5.63
C ALA A 310 2.75 -15.21 7.16
N ASN A 311 1.81 -14.45 7.72
CA ASN A 311 1.54 -14.48 9.15
C ASN A 311 0.87 -15.77 9.61
N ILE A 312 -0.14 -16.28 8.90
CA ILE A 312 -0.78 -17.57 9.26
C ILE A 312 0.27 -18.68 9.32
N MET A 313 1.24 -18.67 8.40
CA MET A 313 2.37 -19.62 8.43
C MET A 313 3.27 -19.38 9.64
N TYR A 314 3.61 -18.10 9.91
CA TYR A 314 4.43 -17.71 11.06
C TYR A 314 3.81 -18.08 12.41
N GLU A 315 2.48 -17.99 12.55
CA GLU A 315 1.76 -18.38 13.77
C GLU A 315 1.88 -19.89 14.05
N ARG A 316 2.21 -20.70 13.03
CA ARG A 316 2.35 -22.17 13.14
C ARG A 316 3.79 -22.61 13.33
N SER A 317 4.70 -22.02 12.55
CA SER A 317 6.11 -22.43 12.53
C SER A 317 7.00 -21.59 13.44
N HIS A 318 6.50 -20.46 13.94
CA HIS A 318 7.24 -19.42 14.66
C HIS A 318 8.52 -18.94 13.97
N SER A 319 8.66 -19.20 12.68
CA SER A 319 9.83 -18.87 11.89
C SER A 319 9.42 -18.25 10.56
N ARG A 320 10.21 -17.28 10.08
CA ARG A 320 9.92 -16.56 8.82
C ARG A 320 10.65 -17.15 7.61
N SER A 321 11.58 -18.08 7.82
CA SER A 321 12.47 -18.57 6.78
C SER A 321 11.73 -19.52 5.83
N LEU A 322 12.00 -19.38 4.54
CA LEU A 322 11.49 -20.25 3.47
C LEU A 322 12.01 -21.69 3.60
N PHE A 323 13.15 -21.91 4.28
CA PHE A 323 13.71 -23.25 4.46
C PHE A 323 12.93 -24.11 5.44
N ILE A 324 12.43 -23.51 6.51
CA ILE A 324 11.63 -24.20 7.53
C ILE A 324 10.19 -24.37 7.02
N ASN A 325 9.66 -23.34 6.36
CA ASN A 325 8.28 -23.31 5.91
C ASN A 325 8.07 -23.99 4.55
N LYS A 326 8.27 -25.31 4.45
CA LYS A 326 8.09 -26.10 3.22
C LYS A 326 7.04 -27.19 3.37
N GLY A 327 6.42 -27.59 2.27
CA GLY A 327 5.55 -28.77 2.20
C GLY A 327 4.13 -28.59 2.77
N PHE A 328 3.66 -27.35 2.92
CA PHE A 328 2.36 -27.05 3.55
C PHE A 328 1.14 -27.60 2.78
N ILE A 329 1.30 -28.06 1.54
CA ILE A 329 0.22 -28.73 0.79
C ILE A 329 -0.32 -29.97 1.48
N THR A 330 0.54 -30.69 2.20
CA THR A 330 0.13 -31.89 2.95
C THR A 330 -0.56 -31.54 4.27
N PHE A 331 -0.27 -30.37 4.84
CA PHE A 331 -0.80 -29.96 6.14
C PHE A 331 -2.09 -29.11 6.04
N MET A 332 -2.15 -28.14 5.12
CA MET A 332 -3.28 -27.20 4.97
C MET A 332 -3.71 -27.02 3.49
N PRO A 333 -4.33 -28.02 2.85
CA PRO A 333 -4.67 -27.96 1.42
C PRO A 333 -5.66 -26.83 1.05
N SER A 334 -6.52 -26.42 1.97
CA SER A 334 -7.42 -25.28 1.74
C SER A 334 -6.66 -23.94 1.78
N MET A 335 -5.66 -23.78 2.65
CA MET A 335 -4.82 -22.57 2.67
C MET A 335 -3.89 -22.50 1.46
N THR A 336 -3.46 -23.65 0.93
CA THR A 336 -2.61 -23.67 -0.27
C THR A 336 -3.35 -23.13 -1.49
N MET A 337 -4.66 -23.36 -1.58
CA MET A 337 -5.50 -22.73 -2.61
C MET A 337 -5.47 -21.19 -2.50
N PHE A 338 -5.56 -20.63 -1.29
CA PHE A 338 -5.43 -19.18 -1.12
C PHE A 338 -4.03 -18.68 -1.46
N TRP A 339 -2.96 -19.40 -1.08
CA TRP A 339 -1.61 -19.08 -1.51
C TRP A 339 -1.49 -19.03 -3.04
N PHE A 340 -2.05 -20.01 -3.74
CA PHE A 340 -2.08 -20.06 -5.20
C PHE A 340 -2.81 -18.85 -5.79
N LEU A 341 -4.01 -18.54 -5.28
CA LEU A 341 -4.80 -17.41 -5.73
C LEU A 341 -4.07 -16.07 -5.55
N PHE A 342 -3.44 -15.83 -4.40
CA PHE A 342 -2.68 -14.60 -4.16
C PHE A 342 -1.37 -14.56 -4.95
N SER A 343 -0.65 -15.68 -5.12
CA SER A 343 0.56 -15.70 -5.96
C SER A 343 0.24 -15.41 -7.43
N ILE A 344 -0.88 -15.93 -7.92
CA ILE A 344 -1.35 -15.67 -9.28
C ILE A 344 -1.78 -14.22 -9.48
N ASN A 345 -2.48 -13.65 -8.50
CA ASN A 345 -2.85 -12.24 -8.55
C ASN A 345 -1.61 -11.35 -8.49
N ASN A 346 -0.55 -11.75 -7.78
CA ASN A 346 0.73 -11.04 -7.75
C ASN A 346 1.50 -11.14 -9.09
N MET A 347 1.37 -12.27 -9.80
CA MET A 347 1.84 -12.43 -11.19
C MET A 347 0.98 -11.64 -12.21
N ALA A 348 -0.10 -10.99 -11.75
CA ALA A 348 -1.01 -10.24 -12.60
C ALA A 348 -1.70 -11.11 -13.67
N SER A 349 -2.29 -12.25 -13.29
CA SER A 349 -3.08 -13.07 -14.22
C SER A 349 -4.53 -12.57 -14.37
N PRO A 350 -5.26 -12.94 -15.46
CA PRO A 350 -6.69 -12.66 -15.58
C PRO A 350 -7.50 -13.54 -14.61
N PRO A 351 -8.56 -13.03 -13.93
CA PRO A 351 -9.24 -11.73 -14.05
C PRO A 351 -8.84 -10.70 -12.96
N SER A 352 -7.57 -10.61 -12.56
CA SER A 352 -7.16 -9.71 -11.46
C SER A 352 -7.11 -8.22 -11.87
N LEU A 353 -7.34 -7.31 -10.92
CA LEU A 353 -7.08 -5.87 -11.10
C LEU A 353 -5.60 -5.58 -11.42
N ASN A 354 -4.66 -6.39 -10.92
CA ASN A 354 -3.24 -6.18 -11.16
C ASN A 354 -2.90 -6.28 -12.64
N LEU A 355 -3.50 -7.25 -13.36
CA LEU A 355 -3.33 -7.39 -14.81
C LEU A 355 -3.74 -6.11 -15.54
N LEU A 356 -4.93 -5.58 -15.22
CA LEU A 356 -5.43 -4.37 -15.86
C LEU A 356 -4.49 -3.18 -15.62
N GLY A 357 -4.03 -3.01 -14.39
CA GLY A 357 -3.07 -1.95 -14.03
C GLY A 357 -1.76 -2.09 -14.79
N GLU A 358 -1.15 -3.28 -14.79
CA GLU A 358 0.13 -3.52 -15.45
C GLU A 358 0.06 -3.35 -16.98
N ILE A 359 -1.01 -3.82 -17.64
CA ILE A 359 -1.18 -3.61 -19.08
C ILE A 359 -1.26 -2.12 -19.43
N MET A 360 -2.04 -1.34 -18.67
CA MET A 360 -2.16 0.11 -18.89
C MET A 360 -0.82 0.83 -18.65
N LEU A 361 -0.07 0.42 -17.62
CA LEU A 361 1.25 0.97 -17.32
C LEU A 361 2.27 0.63 -18.42
N ILE A 362 2.32 -0.62 -18.89
CA ILE A 362 3.18 -1.04 -20.00
C ILE A 362 2.87 -0.21 -21.25
N ASN A 363 1.59 -0.04 -21.60
CA ASN A 363 1.19 0.79 -22.74
C ASN A 363 1.64 2.25 -22.58
N SER A 364 1.51 2.82 -21.38
CA SER A 364 1.90 4.21 -21.12
C SER A 364 3.42 4.44 -21.26
N MET A 365 4.24 3.51 -20.76
CA MET A 365 5.70 3.62 -20.80
C MET A 365 6.27 3.34 -22.19
N MET A 366 5.69 2.36 -22.89
CA MET A 366 6.01 2.11 -24.31
C MET A 366 5.64 3.32 -25.19
N GLY A 367 4.54 3.99 -24.89
CA GLY A 367 4.15 5.24 -25.56
C GLY A 367 5.12 6.40 -25.31
N TRP A 368 5.87 6.38 -24.20
CA TRP A 368 6.89 7.40 -23.91
C TRP A 368 8.18 7.17 -24.70
N SER A 369 8.74 5.95 -24.67
CA SER A 369 9.82 5.56 -25.59
C SER A 369 9.94 4.05 -25.78
N ASN A 370 10.22 3.63 -27.01
CA ASN A 370 10.39 2.21 -27.37
C ASN A 370 11.55 1.53 -26.62
N MET A 371 12.55 2.27 -26.15
CA MET A 371 13.69 1.70 -25.43
C MET A 371 13.32 1.16 -24.04
N THR A 372 12.19 1.62 -23.46
CA THR A 372 11.69 1.09 -22.19
C THR A 372 11.25 -0.37 -22.28
N PHE A 373 11.01 -0.88 -23.49
CA PHE A 373 10.56 -2.25 -23.76
C PHE A 373 11.42 -3.31 -23.08
N LEU A 374 12.75 -3.18 -23.17
CA LEU A 374 13.67 -4.17 -22.62
C LEU A 374 13.50 -4.31 -21.09
N PHE A 375 13.44 -3.17 -20.39
CA PHE A 375 13.26 -3.19 -18.93
C PHE A 375 11.87 -3.69 -18.52
N LEU A 376 10.82 -3.33 -19.27
CA LEU A 376 9.45 -3.81 -19.01
C LEU A 376 9.30 -5.32 -19.24
N MET A 377 9.95 -5.85 -20.27
CA MET A 377 9.93 -7.29 -20.55
C MET A 377 10.60 -8.09 -19.42
N PHE A 378 11.76 -7.64 -18.95
CA PHE A 378 12.43 -8.31 -17.83
C PHE A 378 11.70 -8.12 -16.49
N SER A 379 11.12 -6.95 -16.22
CA SER A 379 10.41 -6.71 -14.95
C SER A 379 9.16 -7.57 -14.82
N SER A 380 8.36 -7.70 -15.88
CA SER A 380 7.19 -8.60 -15.93
C SER A 380 7.58 -10.08 -15.91
N PHE A 381 8.69 -10.47 -16.54
CA PHE A 381 9.20 -11.83 -16.42
C PHE A 381 9.65 -12.16 -14.98
N LEU A 382 10.34 -11.23 -14.32
CA LEU A 382 10.78 -11.40 -12.93
C LEU A 382 9.59 -11.47 -11.96
N SER A 383 8.49 -10.74 -12.20
CA SER A 383 7.28 -10.82 -11.36
C SER A 383 6.62 -12.20 -11.38
N CYS A 384 6.57 -12.82 -12.55
CA CYS A 384 6.21 -14.23 -12.70
C CYS A 384 7.17 -15.15 -11.93
N CYS A 385 8.47 -15.00 -12.14
CA CYS A 385 9.48 -15.89 -11.53
C CYS A 385 9.41 -15.89 -10.00
N TYR A 386 9.39 -14.71 -9.35
CA TYR A 386 9.42 -14.68 -7.88
C TYR A 386 8.07 -15.10 -7.25
N SER A 387 6.94 -14.85 -7.90
CA SER A 387 5.63 -15.26 -7.37
C SER A 387 5.47 -16.79 -7.40
N ILE A 388 5.90 -17.43 -8.49
CA ILE A 388 5.94 -18.89 -8.59
C ILE A 388 7.00 -19.48 -7.65
N TYR A 389 8.16 -18.84 -7.50
CA TYR A 389 9.20 -19.26 -6.56
C TYR A 389 8.66 -19.32 -5.14
N LEU A 390 7.98 -18.26 -4.69
CA LEU A 390 7.37 -18.19 -3.36
C LEU A 390 6.32 -19.28 -3.15
N TYR A 391 5.44 -19.53 -4.13
CA TYR A 391 4.44 -20.59 -4.04
C TYR A 391 5.09 -21.99 -4.01
N SER A 392 6.05 -22.25 -4.89
CA SER A 392 6.68 -23.55 -5.03
C SER A 392 7.42 -23.97 -3.76
N ILE A 393 8.17 -23.06 -3.14
CA ILE A 393 8.95 -23.38 -1.93
C ILE A 393 8.05 -23.55 -0.71
N THR A 394 7.03 -22.70 -0.56
CA THR A 394 6.17 -22.77 0.62
C THR A 394 5.25 -23.99 0.60
N GLN A 395 4.66 -24.31 -0.56
CA GLN A 395 3.63 -25.34 -0.64
C GLN A 395 4.17 -26.72 -0.99
N HIS A 396 5.13 -26.83 -1.93
CA HIS A 396 5.66 -28.11 -2.37
C HIS A 396 6.84 -28.58 -1.50
N GLY A 397 7.20 -29.86 -1.68
CA GLY A 397 8.28 -30.52 -0.94
C GLY A 397 7.80 -31.29 0.29
N SER A 398 8.74 -31.93 0.98
CA SER A 398 8.45 -32.63 2.24
C SER A 398 8.33 -31.65 3.39
N LEU A 399 7.36 -31.89 4.27
CA LEU A 399 7.23 -31.13 5.52
C LEU A 399 8.52 -31.24 6.34
N TYR A 400 8.92 -30.13 6.94
CA TYR A 400 10.02 -30.12 7.91
C TYR A 400 9.60 -30.91 9.17
N SER A 401 10.38 -31.94 9.52
CA SER A 401 10.05 -32.88 10.59
C SER A 401 10.16 -32.30 12.00
N GLY A 402 10.84 -31.15 12.18
CA GLY A 402 11.07 -30.54 13.50
C GLY A 402 9.94 -29.64 14.00
N LEU A 403 8.82 -29.54 13.28
CA LEU A 403 7.67 -28.71 13.67
C LEU A 403 6.43 -29.57 13.90
N ASN A 404 5.81 -29.39 15.06
CA ASN A 404 4.49 -29.92 15.37
C ASN A 404 3.45 -28.87 14.99
N TYR A 405 2.70 -29.10 13.93
CA TYR A 405 1.68 -28.17 13.48
C TYR A 405 0.33 -28.48 14.10
N GLU A 406 -0.23 -27.55 14.89
CA GLU A 406 -1.36 -27.87 15.78
C GLU A 406 -2.76 -27.69 15.17
N SER A 407 -2.97 -26.97 14.05
CA SER A 407 -4.30 -26.94 13.41
C SER A 407 -4.29 -26.47 11.96
N GLY A 408 -5.23 -26.96 11.13
CA GLY A 408 -5.32 -26.72 9.68
C GLY A 408 -5.84 -25.34 9.22
N GLY A 409 -6.24 -24.46 10.13
CA GLY A 409 -6.69 -23.09 9.82
C GLY A 409 -7.98 -22.69 10.55
N ASN A 410 -8.09 -21.41 10.91
CA ASN A 410 -9.26 -20.89 11.62
C ASN A 410 -10.28 -20.25 10.67
N ILE A 411 -11.57 -20.27 11.01
CA ILE A 411 -12.64 -19.59 10.23
C ILE A 411 -12.32 -18.11 10.03
N ARG A 412 -11.77 -17.44 11.05
CA ARG A 412 -11.32 -16.04 10.98
C ARG A 412 -10.30 -15.83 9.85
N GLU A 413 -9.33 -16.74 9.72
CA GLU A 413 -8.26 -16.65 8.72
C GLU A 413 -8.85 -16.78 7.31
N TYR A 414 -9.74 -17.75 7.09
CA TYR A 414 -10.42 -17.89 5.80
C TYR A 414 -11.29 -16.68 5.45
N MET A 415 -12.07 -16.16 6.41
CA MET A 415 -12.90 -14.97 6.17
C MET A 415 -12.05 -13.75 5.78
N MET A 416 -10.89 -13.57 6.43
CA MET A 416 -9.95 -12.52 6.04
C MET A 416 -9.45 -12.68 4.61
N LEU A 417 -8.99 -13.88 4.23
CA LEU A 417 -8.45 -14.13 2.90
C LEU A 417 -9.52 -13.93 1.82
N ILE A 418 -10.74 -14.37 2.08
CA ILE A 418 -11.90 -14.16 1.21
C ILE A 418 -12.18 -12.66 1.05
N PHE A 419 -12.17 -11.86 2.11
CA PHE A 419 -12.38 -10.42 2.03
C PHE A 419 -11.25 -9.63 1.36
N HIS A 420 -10.04 -10.19 1.26
CA HIS A 420 -8.99 -9.62 0.40
C HIS A 420 -9.18 -10.02 -1.06
N TRP A 421 -9.51 -11.29 -1.31
CA TRP A 421 -9.59 -11.86 -2.65
C TRP A 421 -10.82 -11.41 -3.43
N LEU A 422 -11.99 -11.34 -2.79
CA LEU A 422 -13.24 -10.97 -3.44
C LEU A 422 -13.17 -9.57 -4.07
N PRO A 423 -12.83 -8.48 -3.35
CA PRO A 423 -12.78 -7.16 -3.97
C PRO A 423 -11.74 -7.09 -5.09
N LEU A 424 -10.60 -7.76 -4.92
CA LEU A 424 -9.51 -7.73 -5.91
C LEU A 424 -9.95 -8.29 -7.27
N ASN A 425 -10.76 -9.34 -7.30
CA ASN A 425 -11.22 -9.94 -8.56
C ASN A 425 -12.58 -9.41 -9.02
N PHE A 426 -13.51 -9.09 -8.12
CA PHE A 426 -14.83 -8.58 -8.53
C PHE A 426 -14.78 -7.16 -9.07
N LEU A 427 -13.86 -6.32 -8.58
CA LEU A 427 -13.68 -4.97 -9.12
C LEU A 427 -13.22 -4.95 -10.57
N PHE A 428 -12.61 -6.05 -11.07
CA PHE A 428 -12.29 -6.20 -12.48
C PHE A 428 -13.53 -6.15 -13.38
N LEU A 429 -14.72 -6.53 -12.89
CA LEU A 429 -15.96 -6.45 -13.69
C LEU A 429 -16.49 -5.03 -13.83
N LYS A 430 -16.01 -4.09 -13.03
CA LYS A 430 -16.45 -2.68 -12.98
C LYS A 430 -15.28 -1.73 -13.23
N VAL A 431 -14.49 -2.03 -14.26
CA VAL A 431 -13.34 -1.22 -14.68
C VAL A 431 -13.70 0.25 -14.92
N ASP A 432 -14.91 0.51 -15.41
CA ASP A 432 -15.41 1.85 -15.74
C ASP A 432 -15.25 2.86 -14.58
N ILE A 433 -15.34 2.38 -13.33
CA ILE A 433 -15.16 3.22 -12.15
C ILE A 433 -13.74 3.75 -12.07
N PHE A 434 -12.73 3.02 -12.55
CA PHE A 434 -11.34 3.44 -12.42
C PHE A 434 -10.79 4.13 -13.68
N SER A 435 -11.38 3.85 -14.85
CA SER A 435 -10.78 4.17 -16.15
C SER A 435 -11.41 5.36 -16.89
N MET A 436 -12.36 6.11 -16.31
CA MET A 436 -13.11 7.14 -17.06
C MET A 436 -13.13 8.52 -16.39
N TRP A 437 -12.10 8.82 -15.61
CA TRP A 437 -12.16 9.85 -14.57
C TRP A 437 -11.25 11.07 -14.81
N ILE A 438 -10.64 11.16 -15.99
CA ILE A 438 -9.86 12.29 -16.52
C ILE A 438 -10.25 12.42 -17.98
#